data_AF-A0A147HSC9-F1
#
_entry.id   AF-A0A147HSC9-F1
#
_cell.length_a   1.000
_cell.length_b   1.000
_cell.length_c   1.000
_cell.angle_alpha   90.00
_cell.angle_beta   90.00
_cell.angle_gamma   90.00
#
_symmetry.space_group_name_H-M   'P 1'
#
loop_
_entity.id
_entity.type
_entity.pdbx_description
1 polymer ?
#
loop_
_entity_poly.entity_id
_entity_poly.type
_entity_poly.pdbx_seq_one_letter_code
_entity_poly.pdbx_strand_id
1 'polypeptide(L)'
;MRSLPDASLIVADELRRAERSINAATRDTAQFLATSLEVAAAHGLSPAMSHSFVKATIGALSSLADSQGQMAMRAHPLIEKIGLQLGLTETNWGGGAPKPQSVMEEVQSAA
;
A
#
# COMPACT_ATOMS: atom_id res chain seq x y z
N MET A 1 26.16 17.47 -15.63
CA MET A 1 24.74 17.34 -16.05
C MET A 1 24.46 16.00 -16.76
N ARG A 2 24.83 14.87 -16.15
CA ARG A 2 24.43 13.51 -16.56
C ARG A 2 24.15 12.74 -15.27
N SER A 3 22.88 12.63 -14.86
CA SER A 3 22.47 11.78 -13.72
C SER A 3 20.95 11.61 -13.56
N LEU A 4 20.13 12.54 -14.09
CA LEU A 4 18.67 12.43 -14.08
C LEU A 4 18.10 11.20 -14.84
N PRO A 5 18.56 10.88 -16.07
CA PRO A 5 18.04 9.71 -16.78
C PRO A 5 18.38 8.40 -16.04
N ASP A 6 19.59 8.28 -15.50
CA ASP A 6 20.02 7.08 -14.78
C ASP A 6 19.24 6.88 -13.47
N ALA A 7 19.00 7.95 -12.71
CA ALA A 7 18.19 7.90 -11.50
C ALA A 7 16.73 7.52 -11.79
N SER A 8 16.15 8.05 -12.87
CA SER A 8 14.77 7.71 -13.26
C SER A 8 14.60 6.23 -13.65
N LEU A 9 15.61 5.65 -14.30
CA LEU A 9 15.62 4.24 -14.68
C LEU A 9 15.73 3.33 -13.45
N ILE A 10 16.58 3.70 -12.48
CA ILE A 10 16.72 2.98 -11.22
C ILE A 10 15.41 2.99 -10.43
N VAL A 11 14.76 4.15 -10.29
CA VAL A 11 13.47 4.26 -9.59
C VAL A 11 12.38 3.46 -10.30
N ALA A 12 12.34 3.49 -11.63
CA ALA A 12 11.37 2.70 -12.40
C ALA A 12 11.60 1.18 -12.24
N ASP A 13 12.85 0.73 -12.18
CA ASP A 13 13.16 -0.69 -11.97
C ASP A 13 12.84 -1.15 -10.55
N GLU A 14 13.15 -0.33 -9.54
CA GLU A 14 12.77 -0.57 -8.15
C GLU A 14 11.24 -0.60 -7.97
N LEU A 15 10.50 0.28 -8.65
CA LEU A 15 9.03 0.25 -8.64
C LEU A 15 8.50 -1.06 -9.23
N ARG A 16 9.00 -1.48 -10.39
CA ARG A 16 8.61 -2.77 -11.02
C ARG A 16 9.00 -3.96 -10.15
N ARG A 17 10.13 -3.88 -9.45
CA ARG A 17 10.57 -4.93 -8.51
C ARG A 17 9.63 -5.00 -7.31
N ALA A 18 9.27 -3.86 -6.71
CA ALA A 18 8.32 -3.80 -5.62
C ALA A 18 6.94 -4.34 -6.04
N GLU A 19 6.44 -3.94 -7.20
CA GLU A 19 5.16 -4.43 -7.75
C GLU A 19 5.17 -5.96 -7.93
N ARG A 20 6.24 -6.51 -8.54
CA ARG A 20 6.39 -7.96 -8.68
C ARG A 20 6.41 -8.68 -7.33
N SER A 21 7.08 -8.10 -6.33
CA SER A 21 7.14 -8.66 -4.97
C SER A 21 5.78 -8.66 -4.28
N ILE A 22 5.00 -7.57 -4.40
CA ILE A 22 3.65 -7.47 -3.84
C ILE A 22 2.72 -8.50 -4.52
N ASN A 23 2.80 -8.62 -5.83
CA ASN A 23 2.00 -9.59 -6.59
C ASN A 23 2.37 -11.04 -6.23
N ALA A 24 3.66 -11.33 -6.01
CA ALA A 24 4.11 -12.64 -5.54
C ALA A 24 3.55 -12.95 -4.14
N ALA A 25 3.72 -12.03 -3.18
CA ALA A 25 3.20 -12.21 -1.82
C ALA A 25 1.68 -12.41 -1.78
N THR A 26 0.94 -11.71 -2.65
CA THR A 26 -0.52 -11.87 -2.79
C THR A 26 -0.88 -13.29 -3.26
N ARG A 27 -0.19 -13.80 -4.30
CA ARG A 27 -0.39 -15.17 -4.79
C ARG A 27 -0.03 -16.21 -3.74
N ASP A 28 1.10 -16.03 -3.06
CA ASP A 28 1.57 -16.96 -2.01
C ASP A 28 0.56 -17.03 -0.86
N THR A 29 -0.04 -15.89 -0.49
CA THR A 29 -1.08 -15.84 0.55
C THR A 29 -2.35 -16.57 0.12
N ALA A 30 -2.78 -16.39 -1.13
CA ALA A 30 -3.93 -17.10 -1.68
C ALA A 30 -3.69 -18.62 -1.72
N GLN A 31 -2.50 -19.04 -2.14
CA GLN A 31 -2.11 -20.45 -2.17
C GLN A 31 -2.05 -21.04 -0.75
N PHE A 32 -1.47 -20.31 0.20
CA PHE A 32 -1.43 -20.71 1.61
C PHE A 32 -2.85 -20.93 2.17
N LEU A 33 -3.79 -20.03 1.85
CA LEU A 33 -5.18 -20.16 2.27
C LEU A 33 -5.85 -21.40 1.69
N ALA A 34 -5.70 -21.63 0.38
CA ALA A 34 -6.26 -22.79 -0.31
C ALA A 34 -5.73 -24.11 0.28
N THR A 35 -4.40 -24.24 0.39
CA THR A 35 -3.75 -25.42 0.98
C THR A 35 -4.22 -25.65 2.42
N SER A 36 -4.33 -24.60 3.22
CA SER A 36 -4.76 -24.73 4.63
C SER A 36 -6.22 -25.20 4.75
N LEU A 37 -7.09 -24.79 3.81
CA LEU A 37 -8.47 -25.26 3.75
C LEU A 37 -8.57 -26.72 3.29
N GLU A 38 -7.74 -27.14 2.33
CA GLU A 38 -7.64 -28.53 1.90
C GLU A 38 -7.16 -29.44 3.04
N VAL A 39 -6.12 -29.00 3.77
CA VAL A 39 -5.61 -29.70 4.97
C VAL A 39 -6.69 -29.76 6.04
N ALA A 40 -7.42 -28.66 6.29
CA ALA A 40 -8.51 -28.65 7.25
C ALA A 40 -9.61 -29.66 6.88
N ALA A 41 -9.96 -29.76 5.60
CA ALA A 41 -10.91 -30.75 5.10
C ALA A 41 -10.39 -32.19 5.24
N ALA A 42 -9.12 -32.44 4.87
CA ALA A 42 -8.49 -33.75 4.93
C ALA A 42 -8.38 -34.30 6.36
N HIS A 43 -8.23 -33.42 7.35
CA HIS A 43 -8.12 -33.78 8.76
C HIS A 43 -9.43 -33.64 9.55
N GLY A 44 -10.56 -33.36 8.88
CA GLY A 44 -11.88 -33.28 9.52
C GLY A 44 -12.00 -32.13 10.53
N LEU A 45 -11.26 -31.04 10.34
CA LEU A 45 -11.44 -29.82 11.14
C LEU A 45 -12.85 -29.26 10.93
N SER A 46 -13.42 -28.70 12.00
CA SER A 46 -14.79 -28.20 11.93
C SER A 46 -14.91 -27.03 10.94
N PRO A 47 -16.06 -26.87 10.27
CA PRO A 47 -16.30 -25.72 9.38
C PRO A 47 -16.10 -24.36 10.08
N ALA A 48 -16.34 -24.29 11.39
CA ALA A 48 -16.12 -23.10 12.20
C ALA A 48 -14.63 -22.71 12.29
N MET A 49 -13.73 -23.69 12.36
CA MET A 49 -12.28 -23.46 12.36
C MET A 49 -11.80 -22.95 10.99
N SER A 50 -12.22 -23.60 9.91
CA SER A 50 -11.92 -23.18 8.54
C SER A 50 -12.43 -21.77 8.26
N HIS A 51 -13.65 -21.44 8.69
CA HIS A 51 -14.21 -20.09 8.56
C HIS A 51 -13.43 -19.05 9.38
N SER A 52 -13.03 -19.38 10.61
CA SER A 52 -12.23 -18.49 11.45
C SER A 52 -10.86 -18.21 10.84
N PHE A 53 -10.24 -19.22 10.23
CA PHE A 53 -8.98 -19.08 9.52
C PHE A 53 -9.11 -18.15 8.31
N VAL A 54 -10.11 -18.37 7.43
CA VAL A 54 -10.38 -17.48 6.29
C VAL A 54 -10.62 -16.04 6.75
N LYS A 55 -11.42 -15.84 7.80
CA LYS A 55 -11.70 -14.52 8.35
C LYS A 55 -10.43 -13.83 8.87
N ALA A 56 -9.56 -14.57 9.56
CA ALA A 56 -8.29 -14.04 10.04
C ALA A 56 -7.36 -13.64 8.89
N THR A 57 -7.25 -14.46 7.83
CA THR A 57 -6.44 -14.15 6.64
C THR A 57 -6.97 -12.92 5.91
N ILE A 58 -8.28 -12.80 5.70
CA ILE A 58 -8.89 -11.61 5.10
C ILE A 58 -8.66 -10.36 5.97
N GLY A 59 -8.80 -10.49 7.29
CA GLY A 59 -8.55 -9.39 8.22
C GLY A 59 -7.09 -8.90 8.17
N ALA A 60 -6.13 -9.80 8.08
CA ALA A 60 -4.71 -9.46 7.93
C ALA A 60 -4.43 -8.74 6.59
N LEU A 61 -5.02 -9.22 5.50
CA LEU A 61 -4.90 -8.59 4.18
C LEU A 61 -5.51 -7.18 4.14
N SER A 62 -6.67 -6.98 4.78
CA SER A 62 -7.29 -5.65 4.90
C SER A 62 -6.40 -4.68 5.67
N SER A 63 -5.86 -5.12 6.82
CA SER A 63 -4.95 -4.30 7.64
C SER A 63 -3.67 -3.92 6.89
N LEU A 64 -3.16 -4.81 6.03
CA LEU A 64 -2.03 -4.51 5.15
C LEU A 64 -2.38 -3.42 4.13
N ALA A 65 -3.55 -3.50 3.49
CA ALA A 65 -4.02 -2.48 2.54
C ALA A 65 -4.20 -1.11 3.22
N ASP A 66 -4.79 -1.07 4.41
CA ASP A 66 -4.94 0.15 5.20
C ASP A 66 -3.58 0.76 5.57
N SER A 67 -2.63 -0.10 5.97
CA SER A 67 -1.25 0.31 6.29
C SER A 67 -0.54 0.90 5.06
N GLN A 68 -0.76 0.34 3.87
CA GLN A 68 -0.23 0.91 2.62
C GLN A 68 -0.83 2.30 2.33
N GLY A 69 -2.13 2.49 2.57
CA GLY A 69 -2.77 3.80 2.50
C GLY A 69 -2.14 4.82 3.45
N GLN A 70 -1.83 4.42 4.69
CA GLN A 70 -1.12 5.28 5.64
C GLN A 70 0.31 5.62 5.19
N MET A 71 1.03 4.68 4.56
CA MET A 71 2.35 4.98 4.00
C MET A 71 2.28 6.06 2.92
N ALA A 72 1.27 6.02 2.05
CA ALA A 72 1.06 7.06 1.05
C ALA A 72 0.85 8.44 1.69
N MET A 73 0.06 8.51 2.76
CA MET A 73 -0.14 9.75 3.53
C MET A 73 1.15 10.23 4.20
N ARG A 74 1.96 9.31 4.75
CA ARG A 74 3.27 9.63 5.37
C ARG A 74 4.32 10.08 4.34
N ALA A 75 4.23 9.60 3.10
CA ALA A 75 5.12 10.01 2.02
C ALA A 75 4.79 11.43 1.52
N HIS A 76 3.56 11.90 1.72
CA HIS A 76 3.07 13.17 1.18
C HIS A 76 3.92 14.40 1.55
N PRO A 77 4.32 14.64 2.82
CA PRO A 77 5.13 15.81 3.18
C PRO A 77 6.54 15.79 2.58
N LEU A 78 7.11 14.59 2.43
CA LEU A 78 8.41 14.40 1.77
C LEU A 78 8.32 14.72 0.28
N ILE A 79 7.26 14.25 -0.37
CA ILE A 79 6.95 14.55 -1.76
C ILE A 79 6.81 16.07 -1.94
N GLU A 80 5.97 16.73 -1.13
CA GLU A 80 5.75 18.19 -1.15
C GLU A 80 7.04 18.98 -0.97
N LYS A 81 7.86 18.62 0.02
CA LYS A 81 9.17 19.23 0.26
C LYS A 81 10.09 19.14 -0.97
N ILE A 82 10.15 17.98 -1.61
CA ILE A 82 10.96 17.77 -2.82
C ILE A 82 10.41 18.62 -3.98
N GLY A 83 9.10 18.67 -4.17
CA GLY A 83 8.51 19.48 -5.23
C GLY A 83 8.77 20.98 -5.05
N LEU A 84 8.67 21.50 -3.83
CA LEU A 84 9.04 22.88 -3.53
C LEU A 84 10.51 23.17 -3.83
N GLN A 85 11.42 22.26 -3.46
CA GLN A 85 12.86 22.38 -3.77
C GLN A 85 13.14 22.37 -5.28
N LEU A 86 12.29 21.70 -6.06
CA LEU A 86 12.36 21.65 -7.53
C LEU A 86 11.58 22.80 -8.20
N GLY A 87 10.97 23.71 -7.44
CA GLY A 87 10.18 24.83 -7.97
C GLY A 87 8.83 24.41 -8.58
N LEU A 88 8.32 23.23 -8.21
CA LEU A 88 7.02 22.73 -8.68
C LEU A 88 5.88 23.41 -7.90
N THR A 89 4.88 23.91 -8.64
CA THR A 89 3.62 24.45 -8.09
C THR A 89 2.52 23.38 -8.11
N GLU A 90 1.37 23.64 -7.49
CA GLU A 90 0.23 22.69 -7.42
C GLU A 90 -0.23 22.14 -8.79
N THR A 91 0.02 22.86 -9.89
CA THR A 91 -0.30 22.44 -11.25
C THR A 91 0.75 21.52 -11.89
N ASN A 92 1.95 21.42 -11.32
CA ASN A 92 3.09 20.73 -11.91
C ASN A 92 3.24 19.26 -11.45
N TRP A 93 2.31 18.78 -10.62
CA TRP A 93 2.33 17.42 -10.05
C TRP A 93 1.77 16.33 -10.98
N GLY A 94 1.37 16.69 -12.20
CA GLY A 94 1.11 15.73 -13.27
C GLY A 94 -0.14 14.84 -13.13
N GLY A 95 -1.00 15.06 -12.14
CA GLY A 95 -2.25 14.31 -11.98
C GLY A 95 -3.42 15.22 -11.61
N GLY A 96 -4.54 15.11 -12.32
CA GLY A 96 -5.79 15.83 -12.01
C GLY A 96 -6.51 15.33 -10.74
N ALA A 97 -5.86 14.50 -9.93
CA ALA A 97 -6.38 14.11 -8.63
C ALA A 97 -5.98 15.20 -7.61
N PRO A 98 -6.95 15.85 -6.95
CA PRO A 98 -6.66 16.89 -5.97
C PRO A 98 -5.78 16.34 -4.84
N LYS A 99 -4.97 17.22 -4.26
CA LYS A 99 -4.20 16.97 -3.03
C LYS A 99 -5.12 16.21 -2.05
N PRO A 100 -4.73 15.02 -1.54
CA PRO A 100 -5.55 14.32 -0.56
C PRO A 100 -5.79 15.28 0.60
N GLN A 101 -7.06 15.56 0.89
CA GLN A 101 -7.42 16.49 1.95
C GLN A 101 -6.77 16.01 3.24
N SER A 102 -5.92 16.86 3.82
CA SER A 102 -5.48 16.65 5.19
C SER A 102 -6.74 16.72 6.05
N VAL A 103 -7.20 15.58 6.54
CA VAL A 103 -8.20 15.55 7.61
C VAL A 103 -7.48 16.01 8.88
N MET A 104 -7.24 17.31 8.95
CA MET A 104 -6.99 18.10 10.14
C MET A 104 -8.08 19.16 10.17
N GLU A 105 -9.34 18.70 10.23
CA GLU A 105 -10.44 19.56 10.64
C GLU A 105 -10.43 19.66 12.18
N GLU A 106 -10.32 20.92 12.63
CA GLU A 106 -11.10 21.45 13.75
C GLU A 106 -10.67 21.12 15.19
N VAL A 107 -9.54 21.70 15.63
CA VAL A 107 -9.38 22.12 17.04
C VAL A 107 -8.66 23.47 17.09
N GLN A 108 -9.33 24.55 16.68
CA GLN A 108 -8.95 25.93 17.06
C GLN A 108 -10.05 26.94 16.65
N SER A 109 -11.25 26.75 17.19
CA SER A 109 -12.25 27.83 17.29
C SER A 109 -13.15 27.57 18.51
N ALA A 110 -12.56 27.57 19.70
CA ALA A 110 -13.27 27.78 20.97
C ALA A 110 -12.25 27.97 22.10
N ALA A 111 -11.75 29.19 22.27
CA ALA A 111 -11.29 29.74 23.55
C ALA A 111 -11.28 31.27 23.47
#